data_AF-K6ZNZ3-F1
#
_entry.id   AF-K6ZNZ3-F1
#
_cell.length_a   1.000
_cell.length_b   1.000
_cell.length_c   1.000
_cell.angle_alpha   90.00
_cell.angle_beta   90.00
_cell.angle_gamma   90.00
#
_symmetry.space_group_name_H-M   'P 1'
#
loop_
_entity.id
_entity.type
_entity.pdbx_description
1 polymer ?
#
loop_
_entity_poly.entity_id
_entity_poly.type
_entity_poly.pdbx_seq_one_letter_code
_entity_poly.pdbx_strand_id
1 'polypeptide(L)' 'MNIWIVVGIIVVVLGFILGNIFLLQQSAKTKLPKPTKDNNDNFDDDDWDKK' A
#
# COMPACT_ATOMS: atom_id res chain seq x y z
N MET A 1 34.25 -7.76 -14.68
CA MET A 1 32.78 -7.62 -14.72
C MET A 1 32.39 -7.32 -16.17
N ASN A 2 31.53 -8.13 -16.79
CA ASN A 2 31.11 -7.90 -18.17
C ASN A 2 30.17 -6.68 -18.21
N ILE A 3 30.38 -5.75 -19.15
CA ILE A 3 29.54 -4.53 -19.29
C ILE A 3 28.05 -4.87 -19.42
N TRP A 4 27.73 -6.00 -20.06
CA TRP A 4 26.36 -6.50 -20.19
C TRP A 4 25.73 -6.89 -18.85
N ILE A 5 26.53 -7.37 -17.88
CA ILE A 5 26.06 -7.68 -16.53
C ILE A 5 25.71 -6.37 -15.80
N VAL A 6 26.54 -5.34 -15.94
CA VAL A 6 26.30 -4.03 -15.33
C VAL A 6 25.02 -3.41 -15.85
N VAL A 7 24.82 -3.43 -17.17
CA VAL A 7 23.59 -2.95 -17.83
C VAL A 7 22.37 -3.75 -17.35
N GLY A 8 22.50 -5.09 -17.28
CA GLY A 8 21.44 -5.97 -16.79
C GLY A 8 20.98 -5.62 -15.37
N ILE A 9 21.92 -5.36 -14.46
CA ILE A 9 21.61 -4.96 -13.08
C ILE A 9 20.87 -3.62 -13.03
N ILE A 10 21.31 -2.63 -13.82
CA ILE A 10 20.66 -1.31 -13.87
C ILE A 10 19.20 -1.45 -14.32
N VAL A 11 18.94 -2.22 -15.37
CA VAL A 11 17.57 -2.44 -15.87
C VAL A 11 16.69 -3.12 -14.82
N VAL A 12 17.22 -4.13 -14.12
CA VAL A 12 16.49 -4.82 -13.05
C VAL A 12 16.14 -3.88 -11.90
N VAL A 13 17.09 -3.05 -11.45
CA VAL A 13 16.87 -2.10 -10.36
C VAL A 13 15.84 -1.04 -10.76
N LEU A 14 15.93 -0.49 -11.96
CA LEU A 14 14.95 0.49 -12.46
C LEU A 14 13.55 -0.13 -12.58
N GLY A 15 13.45 -1.35 -13.10
CA GLY A 15 12.19 -2.09 -13.18
C GLY A 15 11.58 -2.35 -11.80
N PHE A 16 12.41 -2.70 -10.82
CA PHE A 16 11.96 -2.91 -9.44
C PHE A 16 11.43 -1.62 -8.81
N ILE A 17 12.14 -0.49 -8.96
CA ILE A 17 11.69 0.81 -8.43
C ILE A 17 10.36 1.22 -9.06
N LEU A 18 10.27 1.19 -10.39
CA LEU A 18 9.04 1.55 -11.10
C LEU A 18 7.88 0.62 -10.76
N GLY A 19 8.13 -0.68 -10.64
CA GLY A 19 7.12 -1.66 -10.25
C GLY A 19 6.52 -1.36 -8.88
N ASN A 20 7.34 -1.06 -7.88
CA ASN A 20 6.86 -0.71 -6.53
C ASN A 20 6.05 0.59 -6.53
N ILE A 21 6.50 1.62 -7.26
CA ILE A 21 5.77 2.89 -7.37
C ILE A 21 4.41 2.68 -8.06
N PHE A 22 4.38 1.89 -9.14
CA PHE A 22 3.15 1.59 -9.86
C PHE A 22 2.15 0.81 -8.99
N LEU A 23 2.62 -0.18 -8.22
CA LEU A 23 1.80 -0.92 -7.27
C LEU A 23 1.23 0.00 -6.18
N LEU A 24 2.05 0.88 -5.59
CA LEU A 24 1.58 1.87 -4.62
C LEU A 24 0.51 2.79 -5.23
N GLN A 25 0.72 3.26 -6.46
CA GLN A 25 -0.24 4.12 -7.15
C GLN A 25 -1.55 3.38 -7.45
N GLN A 26 -1.48 2.10 -7.83
CA GLN A 26 -2.66 1.27 -8.05
C GLN A 26 -3.43 1.07 -6.75
N SER A 27 -2.75 0.69 -5.67
CA SER A 27 -3.37 0.51 -4.35
C SER A 27 -4.00 1.80 -3.81
N ALA A 28 -3.38 2.97 -4.03
CA ALA A 28 -3.94 4.25 -3.62
C ALA A 28 -5.17 4.67 -4.44
N LYS A 29 -5.23 4.29 -5.73
CA LYS A 29 -6.37 4.56 -6.61
C LYS A 29 -7.50 3.56 -6.41
N THR A 30 -7.20 2.36 -5.92
CA THR A 30 -8.19 1.38 -5.51
C THR A 30 -8.87 1.88 -4.25
N LYS A 31 -10.06 2.48 -4.42
CA LYS A 31 -10.94 2.78 -3.30
C LYS A 31 -11.28 1.46 -2.61
N LEU A 32 -10.88 1.32 -1.35
CA LEU A 32 -11.34 0.21 -0.54
C LEU A 32 -12.88 0.22 -0.54
N PRO A 33 -13.54 -0.93 -0.73
CA PRO A 33 -14.98 -0.99 -0.68
C PRO A 33 -15.44 -0.45 0.67
N LYS A 34 -16.37 0.51 0.66
CA LYS A 34 -16.94 1.02 1.90
C LYS A 34 -17.60 -0.15 2.63
N PRO A 35 -17.32 -0.36 3.92
CA PRO A 35 -18.07 -1.32 4.71
C PRO A 35 -19.56 -0.99 4.60
N THR A 36 -20.39 -1.96 4.23
CA THR A 36 -21.85 -1.78 4.17
C THR A 36 -22.48 -1.74 5.56
N LYS A 37 -21.73 -2.14 6.58
CA LYS A 37 -22.12 -2.11 7.98
C LYS A 37 -20.92 -1.62 8.78
N ASP A 38 -21.07 -0.46 9.43
CA ASP A 38 -20.13 -0.02 10.44
C ASP A 38 -20.41 -0.82 11.72
N ASN A 39 -19.43 -1.58 12.17
CA ASN A 39 -19.45 -2.36 13.40
C ASN A 39 -18.62 -1.72 14.51
N ASN A 40 -18.12 -0.49 14.30
CA ASN A 40 -17.40 0.33 15.27
C ASN A 40 -18.31 1.29 16.06
N ASP A 41 -19.59 1.40 15.69
CA ASP A 41 -20.58 2.28 16.36
C ASP A 41 -20.78 1.97 17.87
N ASN A 42 -20.27 0.84 18.36
CA ASN A 42 -20.32 0.44 19.77
C ASN A 42 -19.03 0.74 20.58
N PHE A 43 -17.97 1.26 19.95
CA PHE A 43 -16.71 1.59 20.62
C PHE A 43 -16.48 3.09 20.78
N ASP A 44 -17.26 3.92 20.09
CA ASP A 44 -17.24 5.38 20.20
C ASP A 44 -18.15 5.91 21.34
N ASP A 45 -18.88 5.02 22.02
CA ASP A 45 -19.51 5.34 23.30
C ASP A 45 -18.43 5.35 24.39
N ASP A 46 -17.95 6.55 24.68
CA ASP A 46 -17.12 6.95 25.84
C ASP A 46 -17.82 6.61 27.18
N ASP A 47 -18.12 5.34 27.45
CA ASP A 47 -18.63 4.82 28.71
C ASP A 47 -17.50 4.48 29.70
N TRP A 48 -16.27 4.92 29.40
CA TRP A 48 -15.12 4.90 30.32
C TRP A 48 -15.25 5.95 31.44
N ASP A 49 -16.02 7.03 31.22
CA ASP A 49 -16.26 8.08 32.22
C ASP A 49 -17.50 7.83 33.11
N LYS A 50 -18.17 6.66 32.99
CA LYS A 50 -19.37 6.31 33.78
C LYS A 50 -19.16 5.22 34.85
N LYS A 51 -17.92 4.91 35.25
CA LYS A 51 -17.63 3.96 36.36
C LYS A 51 -17.07 4.64 37.60
#